data_AF-A0A9E2TVP1-F1
#
_entry.id   AF-A0A9E2TVP1-F1
#
_cell.length_a   1.000
_cell.length_b   1.000
_cell.length_c   1.000
_cell.angle_alpha   90.00
_cell.angle_beta   90.00
_cell.angle_gamma   90.00
#
_symmetry.space_group_name_H-M   'P 1'
#
loop_
_entity.id
_entity.type
_entity.pdbx_description
1 polymer ?
#
loop_
_entity_poly.entity_id
_entity_poly.type
_entity_poly.pdbx_seq_one_letter_code
_entity_poly.pdbx_strand_id
1 'polypeptide(L)'
;MTTQLKEKLISEANKLIVEAKNELSRPEEDVVTYTVCEKAYTAVRKLLMHYLEEKTIDLPGEHTFNQLVSLCQKHNPALRKIDFEPMLEFRDKEDIWADMSIANIYVGIAEKTKKLVQ
;
A
#
# COMPACT_ATOMS: atom_id res chain seq x y z
N MET A 1 -8.45 21.93 -9.31
CA MET A 1 -7.14 21.65 -8.67
C MET A 1 -7.03 20.24 -8.09
N THR A 2 -8.13 19.50 -7.88
CA THR A 2 -8.18 18.15 -7.28
C THR A 2 -7.83 17.00 -8.23
N THR A 3 -8.06 17.13 -9.53
CA THR A 3 -7.86 16.06 -10.53
C THR A 3 -6.38 15.65 -10.67
N GLN A 4 -5.46 16.60 -10.67
CA GLN A 4 -4.03 16.35 -10.87
C GLN A 4 -3.38 15.56 -9.71
N LEU A 5 -3.84 15.76 -8.48
CA LEU A 5 -3.36 15.01 -7.32
C LEU A 5 -3.80 13.54 -7.39
N LYS A 6 -5.07 13.30 -7.74
CA LYS A 6 -5.65 11.96 -7.86
C LYS A 6 -4.94 11.13 -8.93
N GLU A 7 -4.71 11.72 -10.10
CA GLU A 7 -3.96 11.11 -11.20
C GLU A 7 -2.52 10.80 -10.82
N LYS A 8 -1.86 11.70 -10.08
CA LYS A 8 -0.51 11.47 -9.56
C LYS A 8 -0.47 10.31 -8.59
N LEU A 9 -1.37 10.27 -7.61
CA LEU A 9 -1.44 9.19 -6.62
C LEU A 9 -1.61 7.82 -7.28
N ILE A 10 -2.54 7.72 -8.24
CA ILE A 10 -2.86 6.45 -8.88
C ILE A 10 -1.75 5.99 -9.84
N SER A 11 -1.16 6.92 -10.59
CA SER A 11 -0.04 6.63 -11.49
C SER A 11 1.19 6.15 -10.72
N GLU A 12 1.55 6.86 -9.64
CA GLU A 12 2.68 6.48 -8.78
C GLU A 12 2.43 5.13 -8.09
N ALA A 13 1.22 4.89 -7.57
CA ALA A 13 0.89 3.60 -6.97
C ALA A 13 1.03 2.45 -7.96
N ASN A 14 0.53 2.61 -9.19
CA ASN A 14 0.64 1.60 -10.23
C ASN A 14 2.09 1.33 -10.60
N LYS A 15 2.91 2.38 -10.75
CA LYS A 15 4.34 2.25 -11.01
C LYS A 15 5.05 1.48 -9.89
N LEU A 16 4.79 1.82 -8.64
CA LEU A 16 5.39 1.15 -7.48
C LEU A 16 5.03 -0.34 -7.39
N ILE A 17 3.80 -0.72 -7.73
CA ILE A 17 3.39 -2.15 -7.78
C ILE A 17 4.17 -2.89 -8.86
N VAL A 18 4.34 -2.29 -10.04
CA VAL A 18 5.12 -2.90 -11.13
C VAL A 18 6.58 -3.06 -10.72
N GLU A 19 7.17 -2.02 -10.12
CA GLU A 19 8.55 -2.07 -9.63
C GLU A 19 8.74 -3.13 -8.54
N ALA A 20 7.82 -3.22 -7.57
CA ALA A 20 7.87 -4.22 -6.51
C ALA A 20 7.83 -5.66 -7.07
N LYS A 21 7.00 -5.90 -8.09
CA LYS A 21 6.90 -7.20 -8.76
C LYS A 21 8.14 -7.56 -9.58
N ASN A 22 8.72 -6.57 -10.26
CA ASN A 22 9.96 -6.76 -11.01
C ASN A 22 11.11 -7.11 -10.05
N GLU A 23 11.17 -6.41 -8.92
CA GLU A 23 12.18 -6.63 -7.89
C GLU A 23 12.02 -8.01 -7.23
N LEU A 24 10.79 -8.45 -6.94
CA LEU A 24 10.46 -9.79 -6.44
C LEU A 24 10.90 -10.93 -7.39
N SER A 25 11.16 -10.63 -8.67
CA SER A 25 11.64 -11.61 -9.65
C SER A 25 13.16 -11.79 -9.63
N ARG A 26 13.89 -11.01 -8.81
CA ARG A 26 15.34 -11.13 -8.62
C ARG A 26 15.66 -12.19 -7.55
N PRO A 27 16.90 -12.71 -7.51
CA PRO A 27 17.34 -13.59 -6.43
C PRO A 27 17.10 -12.96 -5.04
N GLU A 28 16.82 -13.80 -4.05
CA GLU A 28 16.57 -13.36 -2.67
C GLU A 28 17.85 -12.76 -2.07
N GLU A 29 17.77 -11.47 -1.77
CA GLU A 29 18.78 -10.69 -1.04
C GLU A 29 18.03 -9.76 -0.08
N ASP A 30 18.58 -9.46 1.10
CA ASP A 30 17.90 -8.63 2.12
C ASP A 30 17.46 -7.26 1.58
N VAL A 31 18.26 -6.68 0.67
CA VAL A 31 17.95 -5.41 0.01
C VAL A 31 16.73 -5.55 -0.92
N VAL A 32 16.59 -6.70 -1.59
CA VAL A 32 15.46 -7.00 -2.49
C VAL A 32 14.17 -7.07 -1.69
N THR A 33 14.11 -7.88 -0.63
CA THR A 33 12.90 -8.08 0.18
C THR A 33 12.45 -6.79 0.86
N TYR A 34 13.38 -6.01 1.42
CA TYR A 34 13.09 -4.70 1.99
C TYR A 34 12.54 -3.73 0.93
N THR A 35 13.18 -3.64 -0.24
CA THR A 35 12.76 -2.75 -1.32
C THR A 35 11.37 -3.11 -1.84
N VAL A 36 11.07 -4.41 -1.99
CA VAL A 36 9.72 -4.86 -2.36
C VAL A 36 8.69 -4.42 -1.33
N CYS A 37 8.96 -4.63 -0.04
CA CYS A 37 8.05 -4.26 1.04
C CYS A 37 7.81 -2.74 1.08
N GLU A 38 8.87 -1.93 0.98
CA GLU A 38 8.77 -0.47 0.99
C GLU A 38 7.91 0.05 -0.17
N LYS A 39 8.15 -0.46 -1.39
CA LYS A 39 7.40 -0.08 -2.58
C LYS A 39 5.93 -0.48 -2.49
N ALA A 40 5.66 -1.71 -2.07
CA ALA A 40 4.29 -2.20 -1.89
C ALA A 40 3.52 -1.41 -0.82
N TYR A 41 4.15 -1.14 0.34
CA TYR A 41 3.56 -0.31 1.39
C TYR A 41 3.23 1.11 0.88
N THR A 42 4.17 1.72 0.16
CA THR A 42 3.99 3.06 -0.40
C THR A 42 2.88 3.07 -1.47
N ALA A 43 2.78 2.02 -2.28
CA ALA A 43 1.69 1.86 -3.24
C ALA A 43 0.32 1.76 -2.55
N VAL A 44 0.19 0.93 -1.51
CA VAL A 44 -1.06 0.79 -0.75
C VAL A 44 -1.47 2.12 -0.13
N ARG A 45 -0.54 2.83 0.52
CA ARG A 45 -0.81 4.18 1.05
C ARG A 45 -1.40 5.11 -0.01
N LYS A 46 -0.77 5.18 -1.19
CA LYS A 46 -1.22 6.05 -2.28
C LYS A 46 -2.57 5.62 -2.84
N LEU A 47 -2.84 4.33 -2.93
CA LEU A 47 -4.16 3.79 -3.32
C LEU A 47 -5.27 4.17 -2.34
N LEU A 48 -5.00 4.05 -1.04
CA LEU A 48 -5.97 4.43 0.00
C LEU A 48 -6.22 5.94 -0.01
N MET A 49 -5.16 6.76 -0.15
CA MET A 49 -5.31 8.21 -0.31
C MET A 49 -6.12 8.57 -1.56
N HIS A 50 -5.81 7.94 -2.70
CA HIS A 50 -6.56 8.13 -3.95
C HIS A 50 -8.05 7.81 -3.77
N TYR A 51 -8.37 6.70 -3.12
CA TYR A 51 -9.76 6.31 -2.83
C TYR A 51 -10.51 7.39 -2.03
N LEU A 52 -9.89 7.93 -1.00
CA LEU A 52 -10.51 8.94 -0.14
C LEU A 52 -10.71 10.26 -0.89
N GLU A 53 -9.71 10.68 -1.67
CA GLU A 53 -9.82 11.83 -2.58
C GLU A 53 -10.92 11.65 -3.62
N GLU A 54 -11.05 10.44 -4.20
CA GLU A 54 -12.13 10.10 -5.13
C GLU A 54 -13.51 10.21 -4.51
N LYS A 55 -13.64 9.86 -3.23
CA LYS A 55 -14.88 9.98 -2.48
C LYS A 55 -15.07 11.34 -1.80
N THR A 56 -14.16 12.30 -2.03
CA THR A 56 -14.16 13.61 -1.35
C THR A 56 -14.24 13.48 0.18
N ILE A 57 -13.63 12.42 0.71
CA ILE A 57 -13.55 12.17 2.15
C ILE A 57 -12.31 12.90 2.64
N ASP A 58 -12.54 13.91 3.47
CA ASP A 58 -11.48 14.78 3.93
C ASP A 58 -10.52 14.04 4.86
N LEU A 59 -9.24 14.34 4.69
CA LEU A 59 -8.13 13.72 5.39
C LEU A 59 -7.48 14.78 6.29
N PRO A 60 -7.82 14.86 7.59
CA PRO A 60 -7.26 15.89 8.48
C PRO A 60 -5.75 15.72 8.74
N GLY A 61 -4.90 16.48 8.04
CA GLY A 61 -3.48 16.64 8.38
C GLY A 61 -2.57 15.44 8.04
N GLU A 62 -1.63 15.11 8.93
CA GLU A 62 -0.79 13.91 8.81
C GLU A 62 -1.58 12.66 9.20
N HIS A 63 -1.55 11.65 8.32
CA HIS A 63 -2.26 10.38 8.52
C HIS A 63 -1.28 9.24 8.69
N THR A 64 -1.45 8.52 9.79
CA THR A 64 -0.85 7.19 9.96
C THR A 64 -1.47 6.21 8.97
N PHE A 65 -0.74 5.12 8.67
CA PHE A 65 -1.27 4.07 7.80
C PHE A 65 -2.54 3.44 8.37
N ASN A 66 -2.58 3.24 9.68
CA ASN A 66 -3.75 2.69 10.38
C ASN A 66 -5.00 3.57 10.21
N GLN A 67 -4.85 4.90 10.31
CA GLN A 67 -5.96 5.83 10.08
C GLN A 67 -6.48 5.74 8.64
N LEU A 68 -5.59 5.65 7.64
CA LEU A 68 -5.98 5.47 6.24
C LEU A 68 -6.77 4.16 6.04
N VAL A 69 -6.26 3.04 6.55
CA VAL A 69 -6.94 1.73 6.45
C VAL A 69 -8.32 1.79 7.11
N SER A 70 -8.39 2.28 8.35
CA SER A 70 -9.62 2.37 9.11
C SER A 70 -10.68 3.21 8.41
N LEU A 71 -10.28 4.38 7.88
CA LEU A 71 -11.19 5.27 7.16
C LEU A 71 -11.67 4.64 5.85
N CYS A 72 -10.76 4.06 5.06
CA CYS A 72 -11.13 3.37 3.84
C CYS A 72 -12.07 2.17 4.10
N GLN A 73 -11.84 1.37 5.14
CA GLN A 73 -12.71 0.24 5.52
C GLN A 73 -14.08 0.65 6.06
N LYS A 74 -14.20 1.88 6.60
CA LYS A 74 -15.48 2.48 6.97
C LYS A 74 -16.32 2.81 5.74
N HIS A 75 -15.69 3.28 4.67
CA HIS A 75 -16.37 3.75 3.46
C HIS A 75 -16.39 2.74 2.29
N ASN A 76 -15.57 1.68 2.36
CA ASN A 76 -15.57 0.55 1.45
C ASN A 76 -15.45 -0.75 2.24
N PRO A 77 -16.57 -1.37 2.64
CA PRO A 77 -16.56 -2.62 3.41
C PRO A 77 -15.83 -3.78 2.73
N ALA A 78 -15.67 -3.77 1.40
CA ALA A 78 -14.91 -4.80 0.69
C ALA A 78 -13.42 -4.81 1.10
N LEU A 79 -12.86 -3.66 1.50
CA LEU A 79 -11.49 -3.56 2.01
C LEU A 79 -11.29 -4.28 3.35
N ARG A 80 -12.36 -4.63 4.08
CA ARG A 80 -12.27 -5.47 5.28
C ARG A 80 -11.92 -6.93 4.98
N LYS A 81 -12.00 -7.34 3.70
CA LYS A 81 -11.57 -8.66 3.24
C LYS A 81 -10.05 -8.74 3.02
N ILE A 82 -9.35 -7.61 3.07
CA ILE A 82 -7.90 -7.55 3.01
C ILE A 82 -7.39 -7.49 4.44
N ASP A 83 -6.51 -8.42 4.77
CA ASP A 83 -5.72 -8.35 5.99
C ASP A 83 -4.55 -7.38 5.79
N PHE A 84 -4.57 -6.26 6.51
CA PHE A 84 -3.52 -5.23 6.51
C PHE A 84 -2.58 -5.36 7.71
N GLU A 85 -2.82 -6.28 8.65
CA GLU A 85 -2.02 -6.49 9.85
C GLU A 85 -0.52 -6.65 9.53
N PRO A 86 -0.11 -7.41 8.49
CA PRO A 86 1.30 -7.52 8.13
C PRO A 86 1.98 -6.17 7.84
N MET A 87 1.24 -5.21 7.27
CA MET A 87 1.77 -3.87 6.98
C MET A 87 1.74 -2.92 8.17
N LEU A 88 0.86 -3.17 9.14
CA LEU A 88 0.74 -2.39 10.37
C LEU A 88 1.84 -2.74 11.35
N GLU A 89 2.11 -4.03 11.54
CA GLU A 89 3.08 -4.51 12.54
C GLU A 89 4.55 -4.32 12.13
N PHE A 90 4.83 -4.31 10.83
CA PHE A 90 6.21 -4.34 10.32
C PHE A 90 6.92 -2.99 10.37
N ARG A 91 6.17 -1.88 10.28
CA ARG A 91 6.75 -0.52 10.27
C ARG A 91 7.22 -0.04 11.65
N ASP A 92 6.71 -0.65 12.71
CA ASP A 92 6.91 -0.20 14.09
C ASP A 92 8.01 -0.98 14.84
N LYS A 93 8.69 -1.92 14.17
CA LYS A 93 9.74 -2.75 14.79
C LYS A 93 11.07 -2.55 14.06
N GLU A 94 12.09 -2.09 14.80
CA GLU A 94 13.43 -1.79 14.28
C GLU A 94 14.21 -3.03 13.82
N ASP A 95 13.76 -4.25 14.17
CA ASP A 95 14.53 -5.50 14.01
C ASP A 95 13.89 -6.57 13.09
N ILE A 96 12.83 -6.26 12.32
CA ILE A 96 12.21 -7.31 11.49
C ILE A 96 12.95 -7.50 10.17
N TRP A 97 13.41 -8.73 9.95
CA TRP A 97 13.87 -9.20 8.65
C TRP A 97 12.67 -9.42 7.72
N ALA A 98 12.61 -8.68 6.62
CA ALA A 98 11.72 -9.04 5.50
C ALA A 98 12.34 -10.25 4.78
N ASP A 99 11.63 -11.36 4.76
CA ASP A 99 11.95 -12.48 3.85
C ASP A 99 11.08 -12.40 2.59
N MET A 100 11.31 -13.31 1.65
CA MET A 100 10.48 -13.40 0.45
C MET A 100 9.01 -13.70 0.75
N SER A 101 8.68 -14.35 1.87
CA SER A 101 7.28 -14.61 2.26
C SER A 101 6.56 -13.32 2.60
N ILE A 102 7.17 -12.45 3.41
CA ILE A 102 6.65 -11.12 3.76
C ILE A 102 6.55 -10.25 2.52
N ALA A 103 7.57 -10.24 1.66
CA ALA A 103 7.57 -9.49 0.40
C ALA A 103 6.39 -9.89 -0.51
N ASN A 104 6.12 -11.20 -0.63
CA ASN A 104 4.97 -11.72 -1.38
C ASN A 104 3.63 -11.29 -0.77
N ILE A 105 3.49 -11.34 0.56
CA ILE A 105 2.29 -10.87 1.27
C ILE A 105 2.03 -9.40 0.95
N TYR A 106 3.07 -8.56 1.01
CA TYR A 106 2.98 -7.13 0.75
C TYR A 106 2.51 -6.81 -0.68
N VAL A 107 3.11 -7.48 -1.68
CA VAL A 107 2.69 -7.34 -3.08
C VAL A 107 1.24 -7.81 -3.25
N GLY A 108 0.86 -8.92 -2.62
CA GLY A 108 -0.51 -9.44 -2.66
C GLY A 108 -1.54 -8.48 -2.05
N ILE A 109 -1.22 -7.83 -0.94
CA ILE A 109 -2.05 -6.77 -0.34
C ILE A 109 -2.17 -5.58 -1.30
N ALA A 110 -1.07 -5.16 -1.94
CA ALA A 110 -1.08 -4.06 -2.91
C ALA A 110 -1.96 -4.35 -4.13
N GLU A 111 -1.87 -5.55 -4.71
CA GLU A 111 -2.70 -5.96 -5.84
C GLU A 111 -4.18 -6.09 -5.46
N LYS A 112 -4.50 -6.65 -4.29
CA LYS A 112 -5.88 -6.73 -3.80
C LYS A 112 -6.47 -5.35 -3.55
N THR A 113 -5.69 -4.46 -2.92
CA THR A 113 -6.11 -3.08 -2.66
C THR A 113 -6.41 -2.37 -3.97
N LYS A 114 -5.49 -2.46 -4.94
CA LYS A 114 -5.66 -1.88 -6.28
C LYS A 114 -6.99 -2.29 -6.92
N LYS A 115 -7.33 -3.58 -6.89
CA LYS A 115 -8.58 -4.12 -7.47
C LYS A 115 -9.86 -3.60 -6.81
N LEU A 116 -9.79 -3.12 -5.56
CA LEU A 116 -10.96 -2.71 -4.79
C LEU A 116 -11.19 -1.19 -4.75
N VAL A 117 -10.21 -0.40 -5.23
CA VAL A 117 -10.25 1.07 -5.16
C VAL A 117 -10.09 1.77 -6.50
N GLN A 118 -9.80 1.02 -7.56
CA GLN A 118 -9.80 1.48 -8.95
C GLN A 118 -11.10 1.10 -9.65
#